data_AF-A0A9D9C0B6-F1
#
_entry.id   AF-A0A9D9C0B6-F1
#
_cell.length_a   1.000
_cell.length_b   1.000
_cell.length_c   1.000
_cell.angle_alpha   90.00
_cell.angle_beta   90.00
_cell.angle_gamma   90.00
#
_symmetry.space_group_name_H-M   'P 1'
#
loop_
_entity.id
_entity.type
_entity.pdbx_description
1 polymer ?
#
loop_
_entity_poly.entity_id
_entity_poly.type
_entity_poly.pdbx_seq_one_letter_code
_entity_poly.pdbx_strand_id
1 'polypeptide(L)'
;MKKFLSTISIFGLFFPFLQVAKANEYKFFQTSSSIINGIPTVQFYKVSSSGTQILLNTWESSNSHVDGINANLQDARIDQYEGKIYLEVFEQICSNACEEASNYTYENSVIEYDFINNTAEKIDGMSVLDEVQLYPRGIVNMISENSDGSIQLGGDTNDIDIVEDGLNIDGDAVITQNSDGSIQLGGDTNDIDIVEDGLNIDGDAVITQNSDGSIQLGGDTN
;
A
#
# COMPACT_ATOMS: atom_id res chain seq x y z
N MET A 1 -34.51 29.10 56.18
CA MET A 1 -35.09 27.81 55.69
C MET A 1 -34.44 27.52 54.34
N LYS A 2 -33.55 26.52 54.29
CA LYS A 2 -33.74 25.22 53.62
C LYS A 2 -33.54 25.25 52.09
N LYS A 3 -32.34 24.76 51.69
CA LYS A 3 -32.02 23.86 50.54
C LYS A 3 -32.16 24.47 49.12
N PHE A 4 -31.40 24.17 48.07
CA PHE A 4 -30.56 23.03 47.60
C PHE A 4 -29.48 23.65 46.69
N LEU A 5 -28.16 23.48 46.89
CA LEU A 5 -27.30 22.36 46.46
C LEU A 5 -27.52 21.82 45.04
N SER A 6 -26.55 22.14 44.17
CA SER A 6 -25.88 21.26 43.21
C SER A 6 -26.72 20.59 42.11
N THR A 7 -26.57 21.09 40.89
CA THR A 7 -26.66 20.27 39.66
C THR A 7 -25.41 20.51 38.83
N ILE A 8 -24.36 19.77 39.19
CA ILE A 8 -23.21 19.47 38.34
C ILE A 8 -23.54 18.20 37.56
N SER A 9 -23.20 18.21 36.26
CA SER A 9 -23.00 17.08 35.32
C SER A 9 -24.02 15.94 35.30
N ILE A 10 -24.61 15.71 34.12
CA ILE A 10 -24.55 14.44 33.36
C ILE A 10 -25.08 14.79 31.95
N PHE A 11 -24.21 15.24 31.05
CA PHE A 11 -24.50 15.25 29.60
C PHE A 11 -23.26 14.91 28.76
N GLY A 12 -22.25 14.28 29.39
CA GLY A 12 -20.99 13.89 28.73
C GLY A 12 -20.68 12.40 28.89
N LEU A 13 -21.67 11.51 28.86
CA LEU A 13 -21.48 10.07 29.07
C LEU A 13 -22.06 9.17 27.97
N PHE A 14 -22.32 9.68 26.76
CA PHE A 14 -22.70 8.83 25.62
C PHE A 14 -22.19 9.36 24.28
N PHE A 15 -20.90 9.69 24.20
CA PHE A 15 -20.19 9.43 22.95
C PHE A 15 -19.47 8.10 23.13
N PRO A 16 -19.98 6.98 22.60
CA PRO A 16 -19.13 5.82 22.42
C PRO A 16 -17.97 6.32 21.57
N PHE A 17 -16.79 6.21 22.15
CA PHE A 17 -15.54 6.61 21.54
C PHE A 17 -15.52 6.19 20.07
N LEU A 18 -15.51 7.16 19.17
CA LEU A 18 -14.85 7.02 17.88
C LEU A 18 -13.36 6.86 18.18
N GLN A 19 -12.98 5.72 18.75
CA GLN A 19 -11.60 5.27 18.76
C GLN A 19 -11.31 4.92 17.31
N VAL A 20 -10.80 5.92 16.59
CA VAL A 20 -10.10 5.71 15.33
C VAL A 20 -9.05 4.65 15.65
N ALA A 21 -9.22 3.46 15.07
CA ALA A 21 -8.33 2.33 15.31
C ALA A 21 -6.89 2.79 15.03
N LYS A 22 -6.05 2.85 16.08
CA LYS A 22 -4.64 3.08 15.89
C LYS A 22 -4.08 1.83 15.22
N ALA A 23 -3.43 1.99 14.08
CA ALA A 23 -2.85 0.90 13.28
C ALA A 23 -1.91 -0.05 14.08
N ASN A 24 -1.52 0.33 15.30
CA ASN A 24 -0.57 -0.38 16.14
C ASN A 24 -1.21 -1.31 17.20
N GLU A 25 -2.54 -1.34 17.36
CA GLU A 25 -3.18 -2.10 18.46
C GLU A 25 -3.50 -3.57 18.13
N TYR A 26 -3.49 -3.95 16.85
CA TYR A 26 -3.91 -5.28 16.42
C TYR A 26 -2.78 -5.99 15.70
N LYS A 27 -2.49 -7.22 16.12
CA LYS A 27 -1.37 -8.02 15.57
C LYS A 27 -1.82 -9.21 14.74
N PHE A 28 -3.07 -9.65 14.88
CA PHE A 28 -3.51 -10.92 14.33
C PHE A 28 -4.92 -10.83 13.74
N PHE A 29 -5.13 -11.60 12.68
CA PHE A 29 -6.40 -11.80 12.01
C PHE A 29 -6.80 -13.27 12.12
N GLN A 30 -8.09 -13.54 12.28
CA GLN A 30 -8.62 -14.88 12.38
C GLN A 30 -9.95 -14.99 11.64
N THR A 31 -10.19 -16.15 11.05
CA THR A 31 -11.50 -16.54 10.52
C THR A 31 -12.06 -17.72 11.30
N SER A 32 -13.39 -17.82 11.31
CA SER A 32 -14.10 -19.06 11.63
C SER A 32 -15.13 -19.33 10.54
N SER A 33 -15.38 -20.61 10.29
CA SER A 33 -16.45 -21.05 9.39
C SER A 33 -17.39 -21.97 10.16
N SER A 34 -18.69 -21.75 10.00
CA SER A 34 -19.73 -22.54 10.68
C SER A 34 -21.05 -22.42 9.94
N ILE A 35 -22.03 -23.25 10.30
CA ILE A 35 -23.39 -23.17 9.78
C ILE A 35 -24.28 -22.56 10.87
N ILE A 36 -24.83 -21.38 10.63
CA ILE A 36 -25.68 -20.66 11.58
C ILE A 36 -27.10 -20.65 11.01
N ASN A 37 -28.05 -21.28 11.71
CA ASN A 37 -29.45 -21.42 11.25
C ASN A 37 -29.59 -22.01 9.84
N GLY A 38 -28.70 -22.93 9.46
CA GLY A 38 -28.69 -23.55 8.12
C GLY A 38 -28.01 -22.72 7.04
N ILE A 39 -27.41 -21.58 7.40
CA ILE A 39 -26.69 -20.69 6.48
C ILE A 39 -25.18 -20.87 6.69
N PRO A 40 -24.41 -21.27 5.67
CA PRO A 40 -22.95 -21.27 5.73
C PRO A 40 -22.45 -19.86 5.99
N THR A 41 -21.61 -19.73 7.00
CA THR A 41 -21.19 -18.44 7.52
C THR A 41 -19.70 -18.43 7.74
N VAL A 42 -19.02 -17.39 7.22
CA VAL A 42 -17.62 -17.09 7.53
C VAL A 42 -17.56 -15.81 8.35
N GLN A 43 -16.99 -15.90 9.55
CA GLN A 43 -16.84 -14.75 10.45
C GLN A 43 -15.39 -14.31 10.48
N PHE A 44 -15.18 -13.00 10.38
CA PHE A 44 -13.87 -12.36 10.35
C PHE A 44 -13.62 -11.64 11.66
N TYR A 45 -12.48 -11.91 12.30
CA TYR A 45 -12.13 -11.36 13.60
C TYR A 45 -10.78 -10.64 13.55
N LYS A 46 -10.71 -9.51 14.24
CA LYS A 46 -9.43 -9.01 14.74
C LYS A 46 -9.14 -9.65 16.09
N VAL A 47 -7.87 -9.96 16.34
CA VAL A 47 -7.42 -10.53 17.60
C VAL A 47 -6.36 -9.62 18.21
N SER A 48 -6.61 -9.15 19.43
CA SER A 48 -5.66 -8.33 20.19
C SER A 48 -4.42 -9.15 20.59
N SER A 49 -3.38 -8.47 21.06
CA SER A 49 -2.20 -9.15 21.62
C SER A 49 -2.52 -9.99 22.88
N SER A 50 -3.66 -9.76 23.53
CA SER A 50 -4.15 -10.56 24.65
C SER A 50 -5.00 -11.77 24.23
N GLY A 51 -5.22 -11.98 22.92
CA GLY A 51 -6.06 -13.06 22.39
C GLY A 51 -7.55 -12.73 22.38
N THR A 52 -7.95 -11.49 22.68
CA THR A 52 -9.36 -11.08 22.64
C THR A 52 -9.81 -10.95 21.20
N GLN A 53 -10.83 -11.72 20.82
CA GLN A 53 -11.44 -11.66 19.48
C GLN A 53 -12.53 -10.59 19.44
N ILE A 54 -12.55 -9.80 18.38
CA ILE A 54 -13.61 -8.85 18.08
C ILE A 54 -14.08 -9.14 16.66
N LEU A 55 -15.37 -9.45 16.51
CA LEU A 55 -16.01 -9.66 15.21
C LEU A 55 -15.95 -8.37 14.38
N LEU A 56 -15.42 -8.46 13.18
CA LEU A 56 -15.32 -7.37 12.21
C LEU A 56 -16.49 -7.41 11.24
N ASN A 57 -16.66 -8.55 10.58
CA ASN A 57 -17.73 -8.78 9.62
C ASN A 57 -18.08 -10.27 9.54
N THR A 58 -19.18 -10.57 8.87
CA THR A 58 -19.70 -11.90 8.61
C THR A 58 -20.12 -11.97 7.14
N TRP A 59 -19.63 -12.96 6.41
CA TRP A 59 -20.14 -13.34 5.11
C TRP A 59 -21.10 -14.51 5.28
N GLU A 60 -22.23 -14.45 4.58
CA GLU A 60 -23.26 -15.49 4.57
C GLU A 60 -23.42 -15.99 3.13
N SER A 61 -23.37 -17.31 2.95
CA SER A 61 -23.62 -17.91 1.65
C SER A 61 -25.08 -17.85 1.27
N SER A 62 -25.34 -17.67 -0.03
CA SER A 62 -26.69 -17.81 -0.59
C SER A 62 -27.10 -19.27 -0.79
N ASN A 63 -26.18 -20.23 -0.60
CA ASN A 63 -26.46 -21.63 -0.80
C ASN A 63 -27.35 -22.20 0.32
N SER A 64 -28.27 -23.07 -0.09
CA SER A 64 -29.15 -23.79 0.81
C SER A 64 -28.70 -25.24 0.94
N HIS A 65 -29.05 -25.91 2.04
CA HIS A 65 -28.76 -27.33 2.27
C HIS A 65 -27.25 -27.65 2.33
N VAL A 66 -26.48 -26.78 2.95
CA VAL A 66 -25.06 -27.03 3.20
C VAL A 66 -24.89 -27.79 4.51
N ASP A 67 -24.14 -28.88 4.45
CA ASP A 67 -23.83 -29.75 5.60
C ASP A 67 -22.42 -29.49 6.16
N GLY A 68 -21.54 -28.89 5.35
CA GLY A 68 -20.19 -28.53 5.75
C GLY A 68 -19.69 -27.28 5.04
N ILE A 69 -18.89 -26.49 5.76
CA ILE A 69 -18.16 -25.34 5.22
C ILE A 69 -16.72 -25.40 5.71
N ASN A 70 -15.78 -25.07 4.83
CA ASN A 70 -14.39 -24.86 5.16
C ASN A 70 -13.90 -23.57 4.52
N ALA A 71 -13.39 -22.64 5.35
CA ALA A 71 -12.75 -21.41 4.93
C ALA A 71 -11.46 -21.21 5.75
N ASN A 72 -10.35 -21.77 5.27
CA ASN A 72 -9.09 -21.79 5.99
C ASN A 72 -8.23 -20.57 5.62
N LEU A 73 -7.85 -19.79 6.63
CA LEU A 73 -6.97 -18.63 6.43
C LEU A 73 -5.57 -19.02 5.93
N GLN A 74 -5.11 -20.24 6.17
CA GLN A 74 -3.79 -20.70 5.67
C GLN A 74 -3.74 -20.77 4.14
N ASP A 75 -4.90 -20.96 3.50
CA ASP A 75 -5.02 -21.08 2.05
C ASP A 75 -5.36 -19.72 1.40
N ALA A 76 -5.53 -18.68 2.21
CA ALA A 76 -5.88 -17.34 1.75
C ALA A 76 -4.73 -16.64 0.99
N ARG A 77 -5.09 -15.61 0.22
CA ARG A 77 -4.15 -14.64 -0.35
C ARG A 77 -4.39 -13.29 0.31
N ILE A 78 -3.31 -12.63 0.72
CA ILE A 78 -3.39 -11.32 1.37
C ILE A 78 -2.80 -10.29 0.41
N ASP A 79 -3.65 -9.39 -0.07
CA ASP A 79 -3.21 -8.16 -0.72
C ASP A 79 -3.03 -7.09 0.35
N GLN A 80 -1.79 -6.96 0.81
CA GLN A 80 -1.41 -6.00 1.84
C GLN A 80 -1.50 -4.54 1.33
N TYR A 81 -1.53 -4.32 0.02
CA TYR A 81 -1.57 -2.98 -0.57
C TYR A 81 -2.98 -2.42 -0.60
N GLU A 82 -3.95 -3.25 -1.00
CA GLU A 82 -5.36 -2.89 -0.99
C GLU A 82 -6.04 -3.16 0.35
N GLY A 83 -5.33 -3.81 1.27
CA GLY A 83 -5.91 -4.22 2.55
C GLY A 83 -7.01 -5.26 2.35
N LYS A 84 -6.78 -6.22 1.45
CA LYS A 84 -7.77 -7.26 1.12
C LYS A 84 -7.25 -8.65 1.45
N ILE A 85 -8.16 -9.54 1.83
CA ILE A 85 -7.89 -10.97 1.95
C ILE A 85 -8.86 -11.70 1.03
N TYR A 86 -8.31 -12.59 0.22
CA TYR A 86 -9.08 -13.49 -0.61
C TYR A 86 -9.03 -14.88 0.01
N LEU A 87 -10.18 -15.44 0.37
CA LEU A 87 -10.29 -16.75 1.00
C LEU A 87 -11.05 -17.70 0.08
N GLU A 88 -10.49 -18.86 -0.17
CA GLU A 88 -11.24 -19.96 -0.77
C GLU A 88 -12.20 -20.54 0.27
N VAL A 89 -13.47 -20.67 -0.12
CA VAL A 89 -14.53 -21.25 0.67
C VAL A 89 -15.09 -22.44 -0.06
N PHE A 90 -15.00 -23.57 0.63
CA PHE A 90 -15.48 -24.87 0.20
C PHE A 90 -16.78 -25.18 0.93
N GLU A 91 -17.86 -25.38 0.17
CA GLU A 91 -19.17 -25.73 0.69
C GLU A 91 -19.56 -27.13 0.25
N GLN A 92 -19.96 -27.96 1.21
CA GLN A 92 -20.50 -29.30 0.98
C GLN A 92 -22.03 -29.21 0.97
N ILE A 93 -22.60 -29.20 -0.22
CA ILE A 93 -24.04 -29.06 -0.47
C ILE A 93 -24.67 -30.45 -0.57
N CYS A 94 -25.76 -30.69 0.14
CA CYS A 94 -26.50 -31.95 0.12
C CYS A 94 -27.81 -31.80 -0.68
N SER A 95 -28.01 -32.65 -1.68
CA SER A 95 -29.15 -32.52 -2.61
C SER A 95 -30.50 -32.96 -2.04
N ASN A 96 -30.52 -33.93 -1.11
CA ASN A 96 -31.71 -34.41 -0.40
C ASN A 96 -31.33 -35.04 0.94
N ALA A 97 -31.87 -34.51 2.05
CA ALA A 97 -31.87 -35.05 3.42
C ALA A 97 -30.53 -35.54 4.03
N CYS A 98 -29.37 -35.27 3.43
CA CYS A 98 -28.02 -35.57 3.94
C CYS A 98 -27.84 -36.99 4.55
N GLU A 99 -28.67 -37.98 4.19
CA GLU A 99 -28.68 -39.33 4.81
C GLU A 99 -27.57 -40.24 4.27
N GLU A 100 -27.06 -39.98 3.06
CA GLU A 100 -26.03 -40.80 2.41
C GLU A 100 -24.89 -39.94 1.84
N ALA A 101 -23.65 -40.41 1.99
CA ALA A 101 -22.44 -39.72 1.55
C ALA A 101 -22.34 -39.49 0.02
N SER A 102 -23.12 -40.22 -0.79
CA SER A 102 -23.17 -40.06 -2.25
C SER A 102 -23.96 -38.84 -2.72
N ASN A 103 -24.67 -38.13 -1.81
CA ASN A 103 -25.57 -37.04 -2.18
C ASN A 103 -24.95 -35.64 -2.06
N TYR A 104 -23.63 -35.58 -1.84
CA TYR A 104 -22.89 -34.33 -1.70
C TYR A 104 -22.34 -33.83 -3.03
N THR A 105 -22.62 -32.57 -3.32
CA THR A 105 -21.92 -31.76 -4.31
C THR A 105 -21.06 -30.73 -3.59
N TYR A 106 -19.95 -30.34 -4.21
CA TYR A 106 -19.04 -29.38 -3.63
C TYR A 106 -19.01 -28.12 -4.48
N GLU A 107 -19.12 -26.96 -3.83
CA GLU A 107 -18.94 -25.67 -4.47
C GLU A 107 -17.73 -24.96 -3.87
N ASN A 108 -16.84 -24.50 -4.74
CA ASN A 108 -15.73 -23.63 -4.37
C ASN A 108 -16.07 -22.21 -4.80
N SER A 109 -15.86 -21.28 -3.89
CA SER A 109 -15.99 -19.85 -4.16
C SER A 109 -14.83 -19.10 -3.53
N VAL A 110 -14.53 -17.92 -4.05
CA VAL A 110 -13.59 -17.00 -3.40
C VAL A 110 -14.37 -15.87 -2.77
N ILE A 111 -14.07 -15.57 -1.51
CA ILE A 111 -14.57 -14.39 -0.80
C ILE A 111 -13.45 -13.37 -0.72
N GLU A 112 -13.73 -12.13 -1.10
CA GLU A 112 -12.90 -10.97 -0.78
C GLU A 112 -13.40 -10.36 0.54
N TYR A 113 -12.48 -10.22 1.48
CA TYR A 113 -12.65 -9.41 2.68
C TYR A 113 -11.82 -8.14 2.55
N ASP A 114 -12.48 -6.98 2.49
CA ASP A 114 -11.86 -5.66 2.43
C ASP A 114 -11.75 -5.09 3.84
N PHE A 115 -10.52 -4.97 4.37
CA PHE A 115 -10.27 -4.40 5.69
C PHE A 115 -10.56 -2.91 5.78
N ILE A 116 -10.39 -2.18 4.69
CA ILE A 116 -10.53 -0.72 4.66
C ILE A 116 -12.01 -0.37 4.79
N ASN A 117 -12.85 -1.06 4.02
CA ASN A 117 -14.28 -0.82 3.99
C ASN A 117 -15.06 -1.72 4.97
N ASN A 118 -14.39 -2.70 5.58
CA ASN A 118 -14.99 -3.72 6.43
C ASN A 118 -16.17 -4.42 5.73
N THR A 119 -15.96 -4.87 4.49
CA THR A 119 -16.95 -5.61 3.67
C THR A 119 -16.44 -7.02 3.37
N ALA A 120 -17.36 -7.95 3.15
CA ALA A 120 -17.05 -9.34 2.82
C ALA A 120 -18.00 -9.81 1.71
N GLU A 121 -17.49 -10.14 0.54
CA GLU A 121 -18.30 -10.40 -0.65
C GLU A 121 -17.75 -11.58 -1.47
N LYS A 122 -18.64 -12.34 -2.11
CA LYS A 122 -18.24 -13.41 -3.05
C LYS A 122 -17.73 -12.77 -4.33
N ILE A 123 -16.58 -13.22 -4.81
CA ILE A 123 -16.02 -12.80 -6.10
C ILE A 123 -16.57 -13.73 -7.19
N ASP A 124 -17.42 -13.18 -8.05
CA ASP A 124 -17.96 -13.91 -9.19
C ASP A 124 -16.88 -14.20 -10.24
N GLY A 125 -16.95 -15.38 -10.85
CA GLY A 125 -16.02 -15.81 -11.90
C GLY A 125 -14.66 -16.30 -11.39
N MET A 126 -14.46 -16.41 -10.08
CA MET A 126 -13.26 -16.97 -9.46
C MET A 126 -13.63 -18.13 -8.52
N SER A 127 -13.15 -19.34 -8.85
CA SER A 127 -13.44 -20.55 -8.07
C SER A 127 -12.22 -21.11 -7.33
N VAL A 128 -11.01 -20.68 -7.69
CA VAL A 128 -9.74 -21.11 -7.09
C VAL A 128 -8.80 -19.92 -7.05
N LEU A 129 -8.00 -19.81 -5.97
CA LEU A 129 -6.93 -18.83 -5.86
C LEU A 129 -5.67 -19.33 -6.59
N ASP A 130 -5.56 -19.00 -7.87
CA ASP A 130 -4.32 -19.22 -8.60
C ASP A 130 -3.17 -18.36 -8.03
N GLU A 131 -1.94 -18.74 -8.32
CA GLU A 131 -0.74 -18.04 -7.86
C GLU A 131 -0.69 -16.64 -8.49
N VAL A 132 -1.23 -15.64 -7.79
CA VAL A 132 -1.16 -14.24 -8.19
C VAL A 132 0.18 -13.68 -7.72
N GLN A 133 1.03 -13.34 -8.69
CA GLN A 133 2.22 -12.53 -8.44
C GLN A 133 1.76 -11.10 -8.09
N LEU A 134 1.68 -10.81 -6.79
CA LEU A 134 1.40 -9.47 -6.30
C LEU A 134 2.61 -8.58 -6.56
N TYR A 135 2.51 -7.73 -7.59
CA TYR A 135 3.41 -6.59 -7.71
C TYR A 135 2.96 -5.55 -6.68
N PRO A 136 3.87 -5.01 -5.85
CA PRO A 136 3.55 -3.91 -4.98
C PRO A 136 2.93 -2.77 -5.79
N ARG A 137 1.68 -2.39 -5.48
CA ARG A 137 0.97 -1.31 -6.18
C ARG A 137 1.72 0.03 -6.10
N GLY A 138 2.63 0.17 -5.13
CA GLY A 138 3.57 1.28 -5.02
C GLY A 138 4.82 1.17 -5.91
N ILE A 139 5.16 0.01 -6.48
CA ILE A 139 6.29 -0.17 -7.41
C ILE A 139 5.88 0.08 -8.86
N VAL A 140 4.62 -0.17 -9.23
CA VAL A 140 4.13 0.02 -10.61
C VAL A 140 4.35 1.46 -11.11
N ASN A 141 4.43 2.42 -10.18
CA ASN A 141 4.78 3.82 -10.47
C ASN A 141 6.06 4.28 -9.74
N MET A 142 6.84 3.37 -9.14
CA MET A 142 8.13 3.72 -8.53
C MET A 142 9.25 3.68 -9.56
N ILE A 143 9.04 3.02 -10.69
CA ILE A 143 9.95 3.01 -11.83
C ILE A 143 9.09 3.12 -13.08
N SER A 144 9.01 4.30 -13.69
CA SER A 144 8.33 4.52 -14.96
C SER A 144 9.31 5.00 -16.03
N GLU A 145 9.13 4.53 -17.26
CA GLU A 145 9.77 5.12 -18.43
C GLU A 145 8.80 6.15 -19.01
N ASN A 146 9.23 7.40 -19.07
CA ASN A 146 8.47 8.48 -19.67
C ASN A 146 8.51 8.39 -21.19
N SER A 147 7.64 9.12 -21.88
CA SER A 147 7.57 9.09 -23.35
C SER A 147 8.84 9.61 -24.04
N ASP A 148 9.68 10.34 -23.32
CA ASP A 148 10.98 10.84 -23.79
C ASP A 148 12.15 9.86 -23.52
N GLY A 149 11.87 8.71 -22.89
CA GLY A 149 12.88 7.71 -22.55
C GLY A 149 13.57 7.91 -21.20
N SER A 150 13.20 8.96 -20.43
CA SER A 150 13.68 9.13 -19.06
C SER A 150 13.10 8.08 -18.11
N ILE A 151 13.86 7.69 -17.08
CA ILE A 151 13.42 6.76 -16.03
C ILE A 151 13.15 7.54 -14.74
N GLN A 152 11.90 7.54 -14.30
CA GLN A 152 11.44 8.22 -13.08
C GLN A 152 11.42 7.26 -11.90
N LEU A 153 11.97 7.69 -10.76
CA LEU A 153 11.91 6.97 -9.49
C LEU A 153 11.12 7.75 -8.43
N GLY A 154 9.83 7.42 -8.26
CA GLY A 154 8.96 8.09 -7.28
C GLY A 154 7.69 8.66 -7.91
N GLY A 155 7.02 9.58 -7.22
CA GLY A 155 5.89 10.32 -7.78
C GLY A 155 6.30 11.76 -8.09
N ASP A 156 5.72 12.31 -9.15
CA ASP A 156 5.92 13.62 -9.83
C ASP A 156 6.34 14.87 -9.02
N THR A 157 6.18 14.87 -7.70
CA THR A 157 6.45 16.04 -6.85
C THR A 157 7.66 15.90 -5.93
N ASN A 158 8.13 14.68 -5.69
CA ASN A 158 9.35 14.41 -4.90
C ASN A 158 10.01 13.12 -5.43
N ASP A 159 10.57 13.22 -6.62
CA ASP A 159 11.16 12.11 -7.36
C ASP A 159 12.64 12.36 -7.70
N ILE A 160 13.26 11.30 -8.19
CA ILE A 160 14.58 11.32 -8.81
C ILE A 160 14.40 10.86 -10.25
N ASP A 161 14.68 11.73 -11.21
CA ASP A 161 14.67 11.38 -12.63
C ASP A 161 16.08 11.13 -13.12
N ILE A 162 16.28 10.01 -13.81
CA ILE A 162 17.45 9.78 -14.65
C ILE A 162 17.05 10.15 -16.08
N VAL A 163 17.57 11.29 -16.56
CA VAL A 163 17.35 11.81 -17.91
C VAL A 163 18.60 11.61 -18.76
N GLU A 164 18.51 11.82 -20.09
CA GLU A 164 19.66 11.67 -21.01
C GLU A 164 20.89 12.48 -20.54
N ASP A 165 20.63 13.67 -20.03
CA ASP A 165 21.67 14.62 -19.62
C ASP A 165 21.99 14.57 -18.12
N GLY A 166 21.41 13.69 -17.30
CA GLY A 166 21.81 13.61 -15.88
C GLY A 166 20.74 13.21 -14.87
N LEU A 167 20.83 13.81 -13.66
CA LEU A 167 20.00 13.47 -12.50
C LEU A 167 19.24 14.71 -12.01
N ASN A 168 17.91 14.64 -12.01
CA ASN A 168 17.03 15.67 -11.45
C ASN A 168 16.48 15.20 -10.09
N ILE A 169 16.25 16.14 -9.17
CA ILE A 169 15.61 15.87 -7.87
C ILE A 169 14.56 16.96 -7.63
N ASP A 170 13.33 16.57 -7.31
CA ASP A 170 12.20 17.49 -7.07
C ASP A 170 11.89 18.43 -8.25
N GLY A 171 12.12 17.95 -9.49
CA GLY A 171 11.88 18.69 -10.73
C GLY A 171 12.96 19.71 -11.10
N ASP A 172 13.94 19.97 -10.23
CA ASP A 172 15.11 20.79 -10.52
C ASP A 172 16.31 19.90 -10.87
N ALA A 173 17.10 20.33 -11.85
CA ALA A 173 18.33 19.64 -12.20
C ALA A 173 19.38 19.75 -11.07
N VAL A 174 19.92 18.61 -10.63
CA VAL A 174 20.98 18.56 -9.60
C VAL A 174 22.33 18.27 -10.23
N ILE A 175 22.37 17.43 -11.26
CA ILE A 175 23.55 17.13 -12.07
C ILE A 175 23.13 17.15 -13.54
N THR A 176 23.69 18.05 -14.34
CA THR A 176 23.41 18.15 -15.78
C THR A 176 24.69 18.09 -16.59
N GLN A 177 24.71 17.26 -17.62
CA GLN A 177 25.68 17.32 -18.68
C GLN A 177 25.19 18.33 -19.72
N ASN A 178 25.94 19.40 -19.87
CA ASN A 178 25.66 20.41 -20.88
C ASN A 178 25.99 19.86 -22.28
N SER A 179 25.43 20.51 -23.30
CA SER A 179 25.66 20.16 -24.71
C SER A 179 27.13 20.24 -25.16
N ASP A 180 27.98 20.96 -24.42
CA ASP A 180 29.41 21.04 -24.65
C ASP A 180 30.23 19.96 -23.91
N GLY A 181 29.54 19.10 -23.14
CA GLY A 181 30.12 18.02 -22.37
C GLY A 181 30.53 18.39 -20.94
N SER A 182 30.42 19.67 -20.53
CA SER A 182 30.64 20.08 -19.14
C SER A 182 29.57 19.52 -18.20
N ILE A 183 29.88 19.40 -16.90
CA ILE A 183 28.97 18.89 -15.87
C ILE A 183 28.63 20.00 -14.88
N GLN A 184 27.37 20.40 -14.83
CA GLN A 184 26.79 21.36 -13.88
C GLN A 184 26.32 20.63 -12.61
N LEU A 185 26.58 21.20 -11.44
CA LEU A 185 26.08 20.75 -10.14
C LEU A 185 25.28 21.87 -9.45
N GLY A 186 23.97 21.70 -9.30
CA GLY A 186 23.04 22.71 -8.76
C GLY A 186 22.26 23.46 -9.84
N GLY A 187 21.27 24.28 -9.43
CA GLY A 187 20.43 25.04 -10.37
C GLY A 187 21.06 26.36 -10.83
N ASP A 188 20.59 26.86 -12.00
CA ASP A 188 21.06 27.93 -12.90
C ASP A 188 21.66 29.25 -12.33
N THR A 189 21.65 29.49 -11.01
CA THR A 189 22.09 30.77 -10.43
C THR A 189 23.09 30.65 -9.28
N ASN A 190 23.42 29.43 -8.84
CA ASN A 190 24.42 29.17 -7.80
C ASN A 190 25.09 27.81 -8.02
N ASP A 191 25.26 27.44 -9.28
CA ASP A 191 25.82 26.16 -9.69
C ASP A 191 27.35 26.14 -9.66
N ILE A 192 27.87 24.93 -9.58
CA ILE A 192 29.29 24.62 -9.75
C ILE A 192 29.42 23.89 -11.09
N ASP A 193 30.10 24.51 -12.05
CA ASP A 193 30.40 23.87 -13.32
C ASP A 193 31.79 23.25 -13.29
N ILE A 194 31.90 21.99 -13.73
CA ILE A 194 33.16 21.38 -14.12
C ILE A 194 33.24 21.44 -15.65
N VAL A 195 34.09 22.33 -16.15
CA VAL A 195 34.33 22.58 -17.58
C VAL A 195 35.67 21.96 -18.02
N GLU A 196 35.94 21.91 -19.33
CA GLU A 196 37.15 21.27 -19.89
C GLU A 196 38.44 21.79 -19.25
N ASP A 197 38.49 23.09 -18.99
CA ASP A 197 39.65 23.81 -18.49
C ASP A 197 39.57 24.16 -17.00
N GLY A 198 38.53 23.77 -16.26
CA GLY A 198 38.37 24.35 -14.92
C GLY A 198 37.12 24.02 -14.12
N LEU A 199 36.97 24.78 -13.03
CA LEU A 199 35.80 24.84 -12.18
C LEU A 199 35.30 26.28 -12.08
N ASN A 200 34.03 26.48 -12.43
CA ASN A 200 33.35 27.77 -12.30
C ASN A 200 32.31 27.72 -11.17
N ILE A 201 32.04 28.86 -10.55
CA ILE A 201 30.97 29.02 -9.56
C ILE A 201 30.20 30.29 -9.93
N ASP A 202 28.89 30.19 -10.18
CA ASP A 202 28.06 31.33 -10.63
C ASP A 202 28.64 32.00 -11.90
N GLY A 203 29.12 31.16 -12.84
CA GLY A 203 29.75 31.60 -14.09
C GLY A 203 31.17 32.18 -13.97
N ASP A 204 31.66 32.45 -12.76
CA ASP A 204 33.02 32.94 -12.53
C ASP A 204 34.02 31.79 -12.43
N ALA A 205 35.10 31.85 -13.22
CA ALA A 205 36.18 30.89 -13.14
C ALA A 205 36.88 30.93 -11.77
N VAL A 206 36.88 29.82 -11.03
CA VAL A 206 37.55 29.71 -9.73
C VAL A 206 38.86 28.93 -9.84
N ILE A 207 38.92 27.95 -10.74
CA ILE A 207 40.13 27.18 -11.03
C ILE A 207 40.23 27.05 -12.55
N THR A 208 41.36 27.44 -13.14
CA THR A 208 41.57 27.34 -14.59
C THR A 208 42.93 26.69 -14.86
N GLN A 209 42.95 25.70 -15.76
CA GLN A 209 44.17 25.20 -16.38
C GLN A 209 44.42 25.99 -17.67
N ASN A 210 45.47 26.80 -17.66
CA ASN A 210 45.91 27.52 -18.83
C ASN A 210 46.42 26.56 -19.91
N SER A 211 46.46 27.04 -21.15
CA SER A 211 46.97 26.26 -22.30
C SER A 211 48.42 25.78 -22.14
N ASP A 212 49.20 26.42 -21.28
CA ASP A 212 50.58 26.02 -20.95
C ASP A 212 50.66 24.96 -19.82
N GLY A 213 49.51 24.52 -19.32
CA GLY A 213 49.35 23.54 -18.24
C GLY A 213 49.45 24.14 -16.84
N SER A 214 49.68 25.45 -16.69
CA SER A 214 49.67 26.12 -15.38
C SER A 214 48.25 26.23 -14.82
N ILE A 215 48.14 26.29 -13.48
CA ILE A 215 46.85 26.40 -12.78
C ILE A 215 46.70 27.81 -12.20
N GLN A 216 45.63 28.49 -12.55
CA GLN A 216 45.15 29.72 -11.92
C GLN A 216 44.09 29.38 -10.87
N LEU A 217 44.14 30.08 -9.73
CA LEU A 217 43.15 29.99 -8.65
C LEU A 217 42.58 31.39 -8.39
N GLY A 218 41.25 31.53 -8.45
CA GLY A 218 40.51 32.78 -8.33
C GLY A 218 40.07 33.36 -9.68
N GLY A 219 39.10 34.28 -9.62
CA GLY A 219 38.47 34.93 -10.77
C GLY A 219 39.46 35.43 -11.82
N ASP A 220 39.10 35.30 -13.09
CA ASP A 220 39.78 35.94 -14.23
C ASP A 220 39.50 37.45 -14.21
N THR A 221 39.98 38.10 -13.15
CA THR A 221 39.90 39.54 -12.99
C THR A 221 41.10 40.17 -13.70
N ASN A 222 40.81 40.78 -14.85
CA ASN A 222 41.54 42.00 -15.24
C ASN A 222 41.19 43.14 -14.28
#